data_AF-A0A5Y2SHW7-F1
#
_entry.id   AF-A0A5Y2SHW7-F1
#
_cell.length_a   1.000
_cell.length_b   1.000
_cell.length_c   1.000
_cell.angle_alpha   90.00
_cell.angle_beta   90.00
_cell.angle_gamma   90.00
#
_symmetry.space_group_name_H-M   'P 1'
#
loop_
_entity.id
_entity.type
_entity.pdbx_description
1 polymer ?
#
loop_
_entity_poly.entity_id
_entity_poly.type
_entity_poly.pdbx_seq_one_letter_code
_entity_poly.pdbx_strand_id
1 'polypeptide(L)'
;MSTTNFLDSLDYEQLKFCRDECEARIRAIKEEEKKVAWAVTDGGINFGWFRTEDYPKAIECLAAAAAERWADADKENPGTRYELNIAIEGERLPLSEYNALFADGQWG
;
A
#
# COMPACT_ATOMS: atom_id res chain seq x y z
N MET A 1 7.47 -2.72 22.59
CA MET A 1 8.94 -2.56 22.63
C MET A 1 9.37 -2.14 21.24
N SER A 2 10.08 -1.01 21.07
CA SER A 2 10.54 -0.59 19.75
C SER A 2 11.56 -1.59 19.20
N THR A 3 11.59 -1.77 17.88
CA THR A 3 12.59 -2.61 17.20
C THR A 3 14.01 -2.20 17.58
N THR A 4 14.28 -0.91 17.72
CA THR A 4 15.59 -0.38 18.17
C THR A 4 15.96 -0.86 19.57
N ASN A 5 15.03 -0.78 20.53
CA ASN A 5 15.30 -1.23 21.90
C ASN A 5 15.53 -2.74 22.00
N PHE A 6 14.94 -3.52 21.08
CA PHE A 6 15.24 -4.96 20.98
C PHE A 6 16.65 -5.19 20.45
N LEU A 7 17.05 -4.50 19.39
CA LEU A 7 18.39 -4.63 18.80
C LEU A 7 19.51 -4.24 19.79
N ASP A 8 19.28 -3.23 20.64
CA ASP A 8 20.24 -2.81 21.66
C ASP A 8 20.52 -3.88 22.73
N SER A 9 19.61 -4.85 22.88
CA SER A 9 19.78 -5.96 23.83
C SER A 9 20.61 -7.13 23.28
N LEU A 10 20.97 -7.09 21.99
CA LEU A 10 21.63 -8.18 21.30
C LEU A 10 23.15 -7.99 21.27
N ASP A 11 23.88 -9.09 21.40
CA ASP A 11 25.33 -9.09 21.18
C ASP A 11 25.70 -9.12 19.68
N TYR A 12 26.99 -9.00 19.38
CA TYR A 12 27.50 -8.96 18.01
C TYR A 12 27.12 -10.19 17.17
N GLU A 13 27.19 -11.40 17.74
CA GLU A 13 26.88 -12.63 17.00
C GLU A 13 25.37 -12.75 16.76
N GLN A 14 24.55 -12.36 17.75
CA GLN A 14 23.10 -12.28 17.61
C GLN A 14 22.67 -11.26 16.54
N LEU A 15 23.30 -10.09 16.52
CA LEU A 15 23.06 -9.07 15.49
C LEU A 15 23.47 -9.57 14.09
N LYS A 16 24.62 -10.24 13.98
CA LYS A 16 25.07 -10.84 12.72
C LYS A 16 24.10 -11.91 12.23
N PHE A 17 23.65 -12.79 13.12
CA PHE A 17 22.62 -13.79 12.82
C PHE A 17 21.31 -13.12 12.35
N CYS A 18 20.83 -12.11 13.06
CA CYS A 18 19.62 -11.36 12.67
C CYS A 18 19.78 -10.72 11.30
N ARG A 19 20.93 -10.14 10.98
CA ARG A 19 21.22 -9.59 9.65
C ARG A 19 21.12 -10.67 8.57
N ASP A 20 21.81 -11.79 8.75
CA ASP A 20 21.87 -12.86 7.75
C ASP A 20 20.47 -13.48 7.52
N GLU A 21 19.69 -13.66 8.59
CA GLU A 21 18.28 -14.08 8.54
C GLU A 21 17.39 -13.05 7.83
N CYS A 22 17.54 -11.76 8.13
CA CYS A 22 16.83 -10.69 7.45
C CYS A 22 17.17 -10.65 5.95
N GLU A 23 18.44 -10.79 5.58
CA GLU A 23 18.87 -10.86 4.18
C GLU A 23 18.24 -12.06 3.45
N ALA A 24 18.23 -13.24 4.07
CA ALA A 24 17.60 -14.43 3.51
C ALA A 24 16.09 -14.22 3.27
N ARG A 25 15.38 -13.62 4.24
CA ARG A 25 13.94 -13.32 4.12
C ARG A 25 13.65 -12.25 3.08
N ILE A 26 14.44 -11.17 3.04
CA ILE A 26 14.32 -10.13 2.00
C ILE A 26 14.52 -10.74 0.62
N ARG A 27 15.48 -11.65 0.47
CA ARG A 27 15.70 -12.36 -0.79
C ARG A 27 14.50 -13.22 -1.16
N ALA A 28 13.97 -14.00 -0.23
CA ALA A 28 12.77 -14.80 -0.45
C ALA A 28 11.57 -13.94 -0.89
N ILE A 29 11.33 -12.79 -0.25
CA ILE A 29 10.27 -11.85 -0.62
C ILE A 29 10.50 -11.27 -2.03
N LYS A 30 11.75 -10.98 -2.40
CA LYS A 30 12.09 -10.50 -3.75
C LYS A 30 11.85 -11.55 -4.83
N GLU A 31 12.08 -12.82 -4.50
CA GLU A 31 11.88 -13.97 -5.39
C GLU A 31 10.43 -14.47 -5.41
N GLU A 32 9.61 -14.06 -4.44
CA GLU A 32 8.20 -14.41 -4.34
C GLU A 32 7.40 -13.96 -5.58
N GLU A 33 6.42 -14.78 -5.96
CA GLU A 33 5.45 -14.39 -6.98
C GLU A 33 4.75 -13.09 -6.58
N LYS A 34 4.65 -12.16 -7.53
CA LYS A 34 4.02 -10.85 -7.31
C LYS A 34 2.68 -10.74 -8.01
N LYS A 35 1.67 -10.33 -7.25
CA LYS A 35 0.31 -10.08 -7.73
C LYS A 35 0.01 -8.58 -7.67
N VAL A 36 -0.77 -8.09 -8.62
CA VAL A 36 -1.12 -6.66 -8.72
C VAL A 36 -2.31 -6.37 -7.80
N ALA A 37 -2.18 -5.41 -6.89
CA ALA A 37 -3.31 -4.80 -6.22
C ALA A 37 -3.53 -3.38 -6.77
N TRP A 38 -4.77 -2.91 -6.78
CA TRP A 38 -5.11 -1.57 -7.23
C TRP A 38 -5.32 -0.68 -6.01
N ALA A 39 -4.59 0.43 -5.91
CA ALA A 39 -4.81 1.47 -4.94
C ALA A 39 -5.52 2.66 -5.58
N VAL A 40 -6.61 3.13 -4.99
CA VAL A 40 -7.19 4.44 -5.32
C VAL A 40 -6.55 5.46 -4.38
N THR A 41 -5.86 6.45 -4.94
CA THR A 41 -5.02 7.39 -4.16
C THR A 41 -4.90 8.75 -4.82
N ASP A 42 -4.66 9.80 -4.04
CA ASP A 42 -4.24 11.13 -4.54
C ASP A 42 -2.72 11.37 -4.36
N GLY A 43 -1.99 10.32 -3.98
CA GLY A 43 -0.57 10.34 -3.64
C GLY A 43 -0.27 10.76 -2.20
N GLY A 44 -1.27 11.21 -1.44
CA GLY A 44 -1.18 11.50 0.00
C GLY A 44 -2.11 10.63 0.85
N ILE A 45 -3.32 10.35 0.34
CA ILE A 45 -4.35 9.54 1.00
C ILE A 45 -4.67 8.33 0.13
N ASN A 46 -4.78 7.17 0.76
CA ASN A 46 -5.32 5.96 0.14
C ASN A 46 -6.82 5.85 0.46
N PHE A 47 -7.65 5.81 -0.58
CA PHE A 47 -9.10 5.70 -0.49
C PHE A 47 -9.59 4.25 -0.52
N GLY A 48 -8.78 3.32 -1.01
CA GLY A 48 -9.18 1.94 -1.22
C GLY A 48 -8.08 1.08 -1.84
N TRP A 49 -7.97 -0.16 -1.37
CA TRP A 49 -7.23 -1.23 -2.04
C TRP A 49 -8.20 -2.27 -2.59
N PHE A 50 -7.91 -2.75 -3.80
CA PHE A 50 -8.74 -3.71 -4.52
C PHE A 50 -7.89 -4.85 -5.08
N ARG A 51 -8.49 -6.04 -5.12
CA ARG A 51 -7.86 -7.24 -5.69
C ARG A 51 -7.62 -7.08 -7.19
N THR A 52 -6.70 -7.86 -7.76
CA THR A 52 -6.40 -7.81 -9.22
C THR A 52 -7.67 -7.92 -10.07
N GLU A 53 -8.53 -8.86 -9.71
CA GLU A 53 -9.81 -9.16 -10.37
C GLU A 53 -10.88 -8.06 -10.19
N ASP A 54 -10.69 -7.16 -9.23
CA ASP A 54 -11.67 -6.14 -8.81
C ASP A 54 -11.37 -4.75 -9.37
N TYR A 55 -10.64 -4.64 -10.48
CA TYR A 55 -10.37 -3.35 -11.14
C TYR A 55 -11.62 -2.48 -11.38
N PRO A 56 -12.77 -3.04 -11.82
CA PRO A 56 -13.99 -2.24 -11.96
C PRO A 56 -14.45 -1.60 -10.64
N LYS A 57 -14.29 -2.27 -9.49
CA LYS A 57 -14.61 -1.69 -8.18
C LYS A 57 -13.67 -0.53 -7.82
N ALA A 58 -12.39 -0.63 -8.20
CA ALA A 58 -11.45 0.48 -8.04
C ALA A 58 -11.89 1.71 -8.86
N ILE A 59 -12.46 1.51 -10.06
CA ILE A 59 -13.02 2.59 -10.88
C ILE A 59 -14.26 3.21 -10.22
N GLU A 60 -15.15 2.39 -9.66
CA GLU A 60 -16.32 2.90 -8.92
C GLU A 60 -15.89 3.73 -7.70
N CYS A 61 -14.89 3.26 -6.96
CA CYS A 61 -14.31 4.00 -5.83
C CYS A 61 -13.65 5.31 -6.28
N LEU A 62 -12.88 5.30 -7.37
CA LEU A 62 -12.29 6.50 -7.96
C LEU A 62 -13.36 7.53 -8.33
N ALA A 63 -14.44 7.09 -9.00
CA ALA A 63 -15.53 7.96 -9.41
C ALA A 63 -16.27 8.57 -8.20
N ALA A 64 -16.49 7.77 -7.15
CA ALA A 64 -17.10 8.24 -5.91
C ALA A 64 -16.22 9.29 -5.21
N ALA A 65 -14.92 9.01 -5.07
CA ALA A 65 -13.97 9.94 -4.45
C ALA A 65 -13.85 11.24 -5.27
N ALA A 66 -13.82 11.16 -6.60
CA ALA A 66 -13.79 12.33 -7.46
C ALA A 66 -15.07 13.17 -7.34
N ALA A 67 -16.24 12.53 -7.26
CA ALA A 67 -17.51 13.23 -7.07
C ALA A 67 -17.58 13.95 -5.71
N GLU A 68 -17.09 13.31 -4.65
CA GLU A 68 -17.00 13.92 -3.31
C GLU A 68 -16.08 15.14 -3.33
N ARG A 69 -14.85 15.01 -3.85
CA ARG A 69 -13.91 16.13 -3.93
C ARG A 69 -14.41 17.27 -4.82
N TRP A 70 -15.09 16.95 -5.91
CA TRP A 70 -15.66 17.98 -6.79
C TRP A 70 -16.82 18.74 -6.13
N ALA A 71 -17.59 18.11 -5.24
CA ALA A 71 -18.66 18.79 -4.53
C ALA A 71 -18.14 19.95 -3.66
N ASP A 72 -16.94 19.79 -3.08
CA ASP A 72 -16.29 20.76 -2.21
C ASP A 72 -15.28 21.68 -2.93
N ALA A 73 -14.98 21.40 -4.21
CA ALA A 73 -13.97 22.14 -4.96
C ALA A 73 -14.39 23.57 -5.32
N ASP A 74 -13.40 24.47 -5.40
CA ASP A 74 -13.55 25.77 -6.05
C ASP A 74 -13.74 25.56 -7.57
N LYS A 75 -14.94 25.84 -8.07
CA LYS A 75 -15.32 25.63 -9.47
C LYS A 75 -14.69 26.65 -10.42
N GLU A 76 -14.26 27.79 -9.90
CA GLU A 76 -13.62 28.84 -10.70
C GLU A 76 -12.11 28.60 -10.84
N ASN A 77 -11.48 28.05 -9.79
CA ASN A 77 -10.06 27.72 -9.79
C ASN A 77 -9.76 26.47 -8.95
N PRO A 78 -10.03 25.26 -9.48
CA PRO A 78 -9.88 24.04 -8.71
C PRO A 78 -8.43 23.74 -8.39
N GLY A 79 -8.16 23.32 -7.14
CA GLY A 79 -6.87 22.77 -6.78
C GLY A 79 -6.63 21.44 -7.49
N THR A 80 -5.39 21.23 -7.90
CA THR A 80 -5.01 20.08 -8.74
C THR A 80 -4.38 18.98 -7.88
N ARG A 81 -3.26 19.27 -7.22
CA ARG A 81 -2.51 18.30 -6.40
C ARG A 81 -3.21 18.03 -5.07
N TYR A 82 -3.39 16.75 -4.71
CA TYR A 82 -4.11 16.28 -3.51
C TYR A 82 -5.58 16.67 -3.40
N GLU A 83 -6.15 17.35 -4.40
CA GLU A 83 -7.57 17.72 -4.46
C GLU A 83 -8.30 16.91 -5.53
N LEU A 84 -8.08 17.23 -6.82
CA LEU A 84 -8.73 16.57 -7.96
C LEU A 84 -7.82 15.61 -8.75
N ASN A 85 -6.55 15.44 -8.35
CA ASN A 85 -5.64 14.46 -8.93
C ASN A 85 -5.74 13.10 -8.21
N ILE A 86 -6.92 12.49 -8.26
CA ILE A 86 -7.12 11.11 -7.77
C ILE A 86 -6.84 10.14 -8.92
N ALA A 87 -6.15 9.05 -8.64
CA ALA A 87 -5.76 8.05 -9.61
C ALA A 87 -5.90 6.62 -9.06
N ILE A 88 -5.87 5.66 -9.98
CA ILE A 88 -5.66 4.25 -9.64
C ILE A 88 -4.20 3.91 -9.95
N GLU A 89 -3.48 3.43 -8.94
CA GLU A 89 -2.11 2.96 -9.05
C GLU A 89 -2.07 1.44 -8.89
N GLY A 90 -1.38 0.77 -9.82
CA GLY A 90 -1.21 -0.69 -9.81
C GLY A 90 0.09 -1.07 -9.12
N GLU A 91 -0.01 -1.70 -7.96
CA GLU A 91 1.14 -2.07 -7.13
C GLU A 91 1.42 -3.56 -7.20
N ARG A 92 2.67 -3.93 -7.51
CA ARG A 92 3.08 -5.34 -7.58
C ARG A 92 3.60 -5.80 -6.23
N LEU A 93 2.71 -6.37 -5.43
CA LEU A 93 2.99 -6.85 -4.09
C LEU A 93 3.44 -8.33 -4.13
N PRO A 94 4.41 -8.73 -3.29
CA PRO A 94 4.62 -10.14 -2.96
C PRO A 94 3.30 -10.80 -2.53
N LEU A 95 3.07 -12.06 -2.91
CA LEU A 95 1.80 -12.73 -2.67
C LEU A 95 1.42 -12.79 -1.17
N SER A 96 2.40 -12.92 -0.29
CA SER A 96 2.26 -12.85 1.17
C SER A 96 1.71 -11.51 1.64
N GLU A 97 2.27 -10.40 1.16
CA GLU A 97 1.81 -9.04 1.44
C GLU A 97 0.43 -8.77 0.82
N TYR A 98 0.20 -9.23 -0.42
CA TYR A 98 -1.10 -9.16 -1.08
C TYR A 98 -2.17 -9.87 -0.25
N ASN A 99 -1.91 -11.10 0.21
CA ASN A 99 -2.88 -11.85 0.99
C ASN A 99 -3.12 -11.20 2.37
N ALA A 100 -2.07 -10.70 3.02
CA ALA A 100 -2.20 -9.98 4.29
C ALA A 100 -3.03 -8.70 4.14
N LEU A 101 -2.84 -7.94 3.07
CA LEU A 101 -3.59 -6.70 2.79
C LEU A 101 -5.11 -6.92 2.78
N PHE A 102 -5.56 -8.08 2.28
CA PHE A 102 -6.99 -8.41 2.17
C PHE A 102 -7.46 -9.43 3.23
N ALA A 103 -6.63 -9.77 4.23
CA ALA A 103 -6.95 -10.79 5.23
C ALA A 103 -7.96 -10.30 6.26
N ASP A 104 -7.82 -9.05 6.70
CA ASP A 104 -8.60 -8.48 7.81
C ASP A 104 -9.93 -7.84 7.34
N GLY A 105 -10.25 -7.94 6.04
CA GLY A 105 -11.47 -7.40 5.44
C GLY A 105 -11.54 -5.87 5.43
N GLN A 106 -10.48 -5.17 5.85
CA GLN A 106 -10.37 -3.71 5.78
C GLN A 106 -10.44 -3.20 4.33
N TRP A 107 -9.98 -4.01 3.39
CA TRP A 107 -9.89 -3.67 1.98
C TRP A 107 -10.55 -4.77 1.13
N GLY A 108 -11.14 -4.40 0.00
CA GLY A 108 -11.99 -5.28 -0.81
C GLY A 108 -12.28 -4.74 -2.20
#